data_AF-A0AA42T3M0-F1
#
_entry.id   AF-A0AA42T3M0-F1
#
_cell.length_a   1.000
_cell.length_b   1.000
_cell.length_c   1.000
_cell.angle_alpha   90.00
_cell.angle_beta   90.00
_cell.angle_gamma   90.00
#
_symmetry.space_group_name_H-M   'P 1'
#
loop_
_entity.id
_entity.type
_entity.pdbx_description
1 polymer ?
#
loop_
_entity_poly.entity_id
_entity_poly.type
_entity_poly.pdbx_seq_one_letter_code
_entity_poly.pdbx_strand_id
1 'polypeptide(L)'
;MSSPSISRAEAAFREAFDRLKTNQPELLPKSSPVSQNNVAREAGLDPSALKKARYPGLIAEIQLWIEQYGNEKPMSARQKELSRKQHSQDLKDRIHALQAQRDNLLSLLAEADAKILELTSKNEKLELALPANNIAPLFSRQP
;
A
#
# COMPACT_ATOMS: atom_id res chain seq x y z
N MET A 1 46.47 12.19 -5.50
CA MET A 1 45.09 12.68 -5.29
C MET A 1 45.05 13.31 -3.90
N SER A 2 45.31 14.61 -3.78
CA SER A 2 45.30 15.30 -2.48
C SER A 2 43.87 15.49 -2.01
N SER A 3 43.48 14.80 -0.96
CA SER A 3 42.27 15.13 -0.21
C SER A 3 42.41 16.55 0.34
N PRO A 4 41.46 17.47 0.07
CA PRO A 4 41.51 18.80 0.66
C PRO A 4 41.41 18.66 2.17
N SER A 5 42.30 19.32 2.91
CA SER A 5 42.24 19.39 4.36
C SER A 5 40.91 20.04 4.76
N ILE A 6 39.97 19.23 5.25
CA ILE A 6 38.66 19.69 5.70
C ILE A 6 38.87 20.69 6.83
N SER A 7 38.29 21.88 6.69
CA SER A 7 38.39 22.89 7.75
C SER A 7 37.66 22.42 9.01
N ARG A 8 38.13 22.84 10.20
CA ARG A 8 37.46 22.51 11.47
C ARG A 8 35.98 22.88 11.48
N ALA A 9 35.61 23.96 10.80
CA ALA A 9 34.22 24.39 10.65
C ALA A 9 33.42 23.45 9.74
N GLU A 10 33.99 23.00 8.61
CA GLU A 10 33.34 22.03 7.73
C GLU A 10 33.15 20.68 8.42
N ALA A 11 34.13 20.23 9.22
CA ALA A 11 34.00 18.99 10.01
C ALA A 11 32.82 19.06 10.99
N ALA A 12 32.66 20.19 11.70
CA ALA A 12 31.53 20.40 12.61
C ALA A 12 30.17 20.39 11.89
N PHE A 13 30.08 20.99 10.69
CA PHE A 13 28.84 20.93 9.90
C PHE A 13 28.54 19.52 9.38
N ARG A 14 29.56 18.73 9.03
CA ARG A 14 29.38 17.33 8.59
C ARG A 14 28.87 16.45 9.72
N GLU A 15 29.45 16.60 10.91
CA GLU A 15 29.01 15.87 12.10
C GLU A 15 27.56 16.23 12.47
N ALA A 16 27.22 17.52 12.46
CA ALA A 16 25.85 17.99 12.66
C ALA A 16 24.87 17.43 11.62
N PHE A 17 25.30 17.34 10.35
CA PHE A 17 24.50 16.73 9.30
C PHE A 17 24.25 15.25 9.57
N ASP A 18 25.26 14.49 9.98
CA ASP A 18 25.12 13.07 10.29
C ASP A 18 24.24 12.82 11.52
N ARG A 19 24.33 13.67 12.56
CA ARG A 19 23.41 13.63 13.72
C ARG A 19 21.95 13.85 13.30
N LEU A 20 21.69 14.76 12.37
CA LEU A 20 20.34 15.00 11.87
C LEU A 20 19.83 13.83 11.02
N LYS A 21 20.68 13.18 10.22
CA LYS A 21 20.32 11.97 9.46
C LYS A 21 19.89 10.82 10.38
N THR A 22 20.57 10.64 11.52
CA THR A 22 20.28 9.57 12.49
C THR A 22 19.23 9.95 13.52
N ASN A 23 18.65 11.16 13.43
CA ASN A 23 17.68 11.70 14.38
C ASN A 23 18.21 11.75 15.83
N GLN A 24 19.50 12.03 15.98
CA GLN A 24 20.18 12.26 17.26
C GLN A 24 20.73 13.69 17.38
N PRO A 25 19.89 14.74 17.22
CA PRO A 25 20.35 16.12 17.43
C PRO A 25 20.67 16.38 18.91
N GLU A 26 21.69 17.18 19.14
CA GLU A 26 22.14 17.65 20.46
C GLU A 26 21.58 19.03 20.79
N LEU A 27 21.52 19.93 19.79
CA LEU A 27 21.09 21.33 19.98
C LEU A 27 19.66 21.56 19.51
N LEU A 28 19.22 20.83 18.48
CA LEU A 28 17.84 20.90 17.98
C LEU A 28 16.93 19.86 18.65
N PRO A 29 15.60 20.09 18.66
CA PRO A 29 14.65 19.07 19.10
C PRO A 29 14.80 17.78 18.28
N LYS A 30 14.66 16.63 18.95
CA LYS A 30 14.51 15.33 18.29
C LYS A 30 13.33 15.41 17.30
N SER A 31 13.46 14.80 16.12
CA SER A 31 12.60 14.93 14.92
C SER A 31 12.75 16.19 14.08
N SER A 32 13.76 17.03 14.35
CA SER A 32 14.05 18.17 13.46
C SER A 32 14.42 17.67 12.06
N PRO A 33 13.80 18.21 10.98
CA PRO A 33 14.10 17.77 9.63
C PRO A 33 15.51 18.20 9.23
N VAL A 34 16.16 17.41 8.38
CA VAL A 34 17.44 17.80 7.81
C VAL A 34 17.23 18.96 6.85
N SER A 35 17.90 20.08 7.11
CA SER A 35 17.93 21.25 6.23
C SER A 35 19.25 21.99 6.42
N GLN A 36 19.70 22.75 5.42
CA GLN A 36 20.93 23.56 5.54
C GLN A 36 20.92 24.45 6.80
N ASN A 37 19.78 25.07 7.10
CA ASN A 37 19.62 25.92 8.28
C ASN A 37 19.71 25.12 9.59
N ASN A 38 19.12 23.93 9.63
CA ASN A 38 19.15 23.08 10.80
C ASN A 38 20.53 22.47 11.02
N VAL A 39 21.26 22.12 9.96
CA VAL A 39 22.66 21.69 10.04
C VAL A 39 23.53 22.78 10.64
N ALA A 40 23.33 24.04 10.26
CA ALA A 40 24.07 25.16 10.85
C ALA A 40 23.75 25.37 12.34
N ARG A 41 22.46 25.33 12.71
CA ARG A 41 22.02 25.46 14.11
C ARG A 41 22.50 24.30 14.98
N GLU A 42 22.49 23.09 14.44
CA GLU A 42 22.96 21.87 15.10
C GLU A 42 24.49 21.85 15.29
N ALA A 43 25.23 22.58 14.44
CA ALA A 43 26.66 22.85 14.65
C ALA A 43 26.93 24.04 15.60
N GLY A 44 25.89 24.61 16.23
CA GLY A 44 26.00 25.74 17.16
C GLY A 44 26.23 27.09 16.50
N LEU A 45 25.97 27.21 15.20
CA LEU A 45 26.20 28.42 14.41
C LEU A 45 24.88 29.00 13.88
N ASP A 46 24.92 30.28 13.53
CA ASP A 46 23.79 30.95 12.88
C ASP A 46 23.51 30.32 11.50
N PRO A 47 22.24 30.22 11.05
CA PRO A 47 21.88 29.69 9.73
C PRO A 47 22.66 30.29 8.55
N SER A 48 23.08 31.55 8.67
CA SER A 48 23.87 32.23 7.64
C SER A 48 25.35 31.80 7.58
N ALA A 49 25.83 31.00 8.53
CA ALA A 49 27.22 30.55 8.59
C ALA A 49 27.56 29.53 7.49
N LEU A 50 26.62 28.63 7.17
CA LEU A 50 26.76 27.62 6.13
C LEU A 50 26.42 28.22 4.76
N LYS A 51 27.40 28.86 4.08
CA LYS A 51 27.21 29.52 2.77
C LYS A 51 27.74 28.68 1.63
N LYS A 52 27.03 28.69 0.49
CA LYS A 52 27.40 28.00 -0.77
C LYS A 52 28.78 28.38 -1.29
N ALA A 53 29.18 29.65 -1.14
CA ALA A 53 30.49 30.12 -1.56
C ALA A 53 31.66 29.48 -0.79
N ARG A 54 31.44 29.06 0.47
CA ARG A 54 32.48 28.47 1.33
C ARG A 54 32.45 26.96 1.35
N TYR A 55 31.25 26.37 1.31
CA TYR A 55 31.05 24.92 1.44
C TYR A 55 30.14 24.37 0.32
N PRO A 56 30.53 24.53 -0.96
CA PRO A 56 29.68 24.13 -2.08
C PRO A 56 29.39 22.61 -2.10
N GLY A 57 30.39 21.78 -1.77
CA GLY A 57 30.24 20.32 -1.76
C GLY A 57 29.28 19.83 -0.68
N LEU A 58 29.41 20.31 0.54
CA LEU A 58 28.54 19.93 1.65
C LEU A 58 27.08 20.36 1.41
N ILE A 59 26.87 21.55 0.87
CA ILE A 59 25.50 22.02 0.56
C ILE A 59 24.86 21.18 -0.54
N ALA A 60 25.62 20.77 -1.56
CA ALA A 60 25.12 19.86 -2.58
C ALA A 60 24.73 18.50 -2.00
N GLU A 61 25.53 17.97 -1.06
CA GLU A 61 25.24 16.71 -0.36
C GLU A 61 23.95 16.81 0.48
N ILE A 62 23.79 17.91 1.22
CA ILE A 62 22.57 18.18 2.01
C ILE A 62 21.35 18.25 1.09
N GLN A 63 21.46 18.96 -0.03
CA GLN A 63 20.36 19.11 -0.98
C GLN A 63 19.95 17.78 -1.61
N LEU A 64 20.94 16.97 -2.03
CA LEU A 64 20.70 15.62 -2.55
C LEU A 64 19.98 14.74 -1.52
N TRP A 65 20.42 14.80 -0.26
CA TRP A 65 19.77 14.06 0.82
C TRP A 65 18.30 14.52 1.03
N ILE A 66 18.04 15.83 0.99
CA ILE A 66 16.67 16.38 1.11
C ILE A 66 15.80 15.93 -0.07
N GLU A 67 16.32 15.87 -1.29
CA GLU A 67 15.57 15.38 -2.44
C GLU A 67 15.23 13.90 -2.31
N GLN A 68 16.18 13.12 -1.76
CA GLN A 68 16.06 11.67 -1.66
C GLN A 68 15.19 11.22 -0.46
N TYR A 69 15.23 11.96 0.66
CA TYR A 69 14.59 11.58 1.93
C TYR A 69 13.61 12.63 2.49
N GLY A 70 13.62 13.87 1.97
CA GLY A 70 12.82 14.99 2.49
C GLY A 70 11.31 14.90 2.19
N ASN A 71 10.88 13.93 1.39
CA ASN A 71 9.45 13.66 1.17
C ASN A 71 8.79 12.87 2.31
N GLU A 72 9.55 12.38 3.29
CA GLU A 72 8.98 11.82 4.52
C GLU A 72 8.55 12.93 5.49
N LYS A 73 7.70 13.85 5.04
CA LYS A 73 7.05 14.79 5.95
C LYS A 73 6.09 13.96 6.80
N PRO A 74 6.28 13.84 8.12
CA PRO A 74 5.38 13.05 8.95
C PRO A 74 3.98 13.66 8.82
N MET A 75 3.06 12.91 8.21
CA MET A 75 1.66 13.33 8.08
C MET A 75 1.16 13.79 9.46
N SER A 76 0.52 14.97 9.49
CA SER A 76 -0.03 15.51 10.72
C SER A 76 -0.92 14.46 11.39
N ALA A 77 -0.92 14.39 12.73
CA ALA A 77 -1.73 13.42 13.48
C ALA A 77 -3.20 13.40 13.00
N ARG A 78 -3.74 14.57 12.63
CA ARG A 78 -5.08 14.74 12.06
C ARG A 78 -5.24 14.07 10.69
N GLN A 79 -4.23 14.14 9.81
CA GLN A 79 -4.25 13.48 8.50
C GLN A 79 -4.14 11.95 8.63
N LYS A 80 -3.35 11.46 9.59
CA LYS A 80 -3.28 10.03 9.91
C LYS A 80 -4.61 9.50 10.44
N GLU A 81 -5.30 10.26 11.29
CA GLU A 81 -6.62 9.87 11.78
C GLU A 81 -7.67 9.85 10.66
N LEU A 82 -7.66 10.87 9.79
CA LEU A 82 -8.61 10.97 8.67
C LEU A 82 -8.44 9.81 7.68
N SER A 83 -7.19 9.50 7.30
CA SER A 83 -6.89 8.38 6.41
C SER A 83 -7.28 7.03 7.03
N ARG A 84 -7.03 6.83 8.33
CA ARG A 84 -7.47 5.62 9.04
C ARG A 84 -8.99 5.48 9.05
N LYS A 85 -9.73 6.58 9.26
CA LYS A 85 -11.21 6.59 9.22
C LYS A 85 -11.72 6.26 7.82
N GLN A 86 -11.16 6.89 6.79
CA GLN A 86 -11.53 6.63 5.40
C GLN A 86 -11.26 5.17 5.02
N HIS A 87 -10.10 4.63 5.37
CA HIS A 87 -9.77 3.24 5.11
C HIS A 87 -10.69 2.27 5.87
N SER A 88 -11.02 2.58 7.13
CA SER A 88 -11.98 1.77 7.88
C SER A 88 -13.39 1.81 7.28
N GLN A 89 -13.80 2.93 6.69
CA GLN A 89 -15.09 3.05 6.02
C GLN A 89 -15.11 2.22 4.73
N ASP A 90 -14.08 2.37 3.89
CA ASP A 90 -13.93 1.60 2.65
C ASP A 90 -13.96 0.07 2.90
N LEU A 91 -13.26 -0.41 3.93
CA LEU A 91 -13.30 -1.82 4.31
C LEU A 91 -14.69 -2.29 4.75
N LYS A 92 -15.44 -1.45 5.49
CA LYS A 92 -16.83 -1.77 5.89
C LYS A 92 -17.74 -1.85 4.68
N ASP A 93 -17.62 -0.89 3.77
CA ASP A 93 -18.42 -0.86 2.54
C ASP A 93 -18.13 -2.07 1.66
N ARG A 94 -16.85 -2.48 1.56
CA ARG A 94 -16.43 -3.71 0.88
C ARG A 94 -17.04 -4.96 1.49
N ILE A 95 -17.03 -5.08 2.83
CA ILE A 95 -17.63 -6.23 3.52
C ILE A 95 -19.13 -6.30 3.27
N HIS A 96 -19.82 -5.16 3.37
CA HIS A 96 -21.26 -5.10 3.12
C HIS A 96 -21.61 -5.48 1.67
N ALA A 97 -20.83 -5.01 0.69
CA ALA A 97 -21.00 -5.39 -0.70
C ALA A 97 -20.81 -6.89 -0.92
N LEU A 98 -19.78 -7.49 -0.30
CA LEU A 98 -19.53 -8.94 -0.38
C LEU A 98 -20.64 -9.76 0.29
N GLN A 99 -21.18 -9.29 1.42
CA GLN A 99 -22.32 -9.92 2.09
C GLN A 99 -23.56 -9.92 1.20
N ALA A 100 -23.89 -8.77 0.59
CA ALA A 100 -25.02 -8.67 -0.33
C ALA A 100 -24.85 -9.58 -1.56
N GLN A 101 -23.64 -9.67 -2.13
CA GLN A 101 -23.34 -10.59 -3.23
C GLN A 101 -23.52 -12.06 -2.81
N ARG A 102 -23.01 -12.43 -1.64
CA ARG A 102 -23.18 -13.78 -1.09
C ARG A 102 -24.66 -14.13 -0.93
N ASP A 103 -25.43 -13.24 -0.34
CA ASP A 103 -26.85 -13.50 -0.04
C ASP A 103 -27.66 -13.66 -1.34
N ASN A 104 -27.36 -12.86 -2.37
CA ASN A 104 -27.94 -13.02 -3.71
C ASN A 104 -27.59 -14.38 -4.32
N LEU A 105 -26.31 -14.77 -4.30
CA LEU A 105 -25.86 -16.05 -4.85
C LEU A 105 -26.49 -17.25 -4.12
N LEU A 106 -26.66 -17.16 -2.80
CA LEU A 106 -27.33 -18.21 -2.02
C LEU A 106 -28.82 -18.32 -2.37
N SER A 107 -29.51 -17.21 -2.61
CA SER A 107 -30.89 -17.22 -3.10
C SER A 107 -30.97 -17.91 -4.47
N LEU A 108 -30.10 -17.53 -5.40
CA LEU A 108 -30.08 -18.11 -6.75
C LEU A 108 -29.74 -19.61 -6.73
N LEU A 109 -28.82 -20.03 -5.85
CA LEU A 109 -28.48 -21.44 -5.67
C LEU A 109 -29.70 -22.24 -5.15
N ALA A 110 -30.39 -21.71 -4.14
CA ALA A 110 -31.59 -22.36 -3.60
C ALA A 110 -32.70 -22.49 -4.66
N GLU A 111 -32.87 -21.46 -5.50
CA GLU A 111 -33.81 -21.51 -6.63
C GLU A 111 -33.40 -22.55 -7.68
N ALA A 112 -32.10 -22.65 -7.99
CA ALA A 112 -31.59 -23.66 -8.91
C ALA A 112 -31.79 -25.09 -8.38
N ASP A 113 -31.51 -25.33 -7.10
CA ASP A 113 -31.72 -26.63 -6.45
C ASP A 113 -33.20 -27.03 -6.47
N ALA A 114 -34.10 -26.08 -6.16
CA ALA A 114 -35.54 -26.31 -6.26
C ALA A 114 -35.96 -26.65 -7.70
N LYS A 115 -35.36 -25.98 -8.69
CA LYS A 115 -35.66 -26.25 -10.10
C LYS A 115 -35.16 -27.61 -10.56
N ILE A 116 -33.98 -28.02 -10.10
CA ILE A 116 -33.42 -29.36 -10.37
C ILE A 116 -34.38 -30.43 -9.84
N LEU A 117 -34.82 -30.31 -8.59
CA LEU A 117 -35.78 -31.27 -8.01
C LEU A 117 -37.09 -31.33 -8.80
N GLU A 118 -37.65 -30.17 -9.17
CA GLU A 118 -38.87 -30.09 -9.97
C GLU A 118 -38.71 -30.82 -11.31
N LEU A 119 -37.60 -30.58 -12.01
CA LEU A 119 -37.33 -31.17 -13.32
C LEU A 119 -37.03 -32.66 -13.22
N THR A 120 -36.28 -33.10 -12.20
CA THR A 120 -36.00 -34.52 -11.96
C THR A 120 -37.29 -35.29 -11.69
N SER A 121 -38.16 -34.78 -10.80
CA SER A 121 -39.47 -35.41 -10.56
C SER A 121 -40.37 -35.43 -11.79
N LYS A 122 -40.28 -34.43 -12.68
CA LYS A 122 -41.00 -34.44 -13.96
C LYS A 122 -40.44 -35.49 -14.91
N ASN A 123 -39.12 -35.59 -15.03
CA ASN A 123 -38.47 -36.60 -15.86
C ASN A 123 -38.83 -38.01 -15.40
N GLU A 124 -38.76 -38.31 -14.10
CA GLU A 124 -39.16 -39.62 -13.55
C GLU A 124 -40.61 -39.97 -13.91
N LYS A 125 -41.53 -39.01 -13.78
CA LYS A 125 -42.94 -39.21 -14.16
C LYS A 125 -43.10 -39.47 -15.66
N LEU A 126 -42.35 -38.76 -16.50
CA LEU A 126 -42.39 -38.96 -17.94
C LEU A 126 -41.80 -40.32 -18.32
N GLU A 127 -40.71 -40.74 -17.67
CA GLU A 127 -40.10 -42.06 -17.87
C GLU A 127 -41.06 -43.20 -17.51
N LEU A 128 -41.79 -43.08 -16.39
CA LEU A 128 -42.80 -44.05 -16.00
C LEU A 128 -44.02 -44.05 -16.95
N ALA A 129 -44.34 -42.91 -17.56
CA ALA A 129 -45.43 -42.78 -18.52
C ALA A 129 -45.04 -43.24 -19.94
N LEU A 130 -43.77 -43.55 -20.20
CA LEU A 130 -43.35 -44.11 -21.49
C LEU A 130 -43.93 -45.52 -21.66
N PRO A 131 -44.63 -45.80 -22.78
CA PRO A 131 -45.03 -47.15 -23.09
C PRO A 131 -43.79 -48.03 -23.37
N ALA A 132 -43.93 -49.35 -23.20
CA ALA A 132 -42.89 -50.31 -23.56
C ALA A 132 -42.42 -50.05 -25.00
N ASN A 133 -41.10 -49.90 -25.16
CA ASN A 133 -40.46 -49.50 -26.40
C ASN A 133 -40.74 -50.54 -27.51
N ASN A 134 -41.66 -50.24 -28.43
CA ASN A 134 -42.02 -51.11 -29.58
C ASN A 134 -41.02 -51.00 -30.75
N ILE A 135 -39.86 -50.38 -30.52
CA ILE A 135 -38.88 -50.13 -31.57
C ILE A 135 -37.86 -51.27 -31.54
N ALA A 136 -38.02 -52.21 -32.48
CA ALA A 136 -37.04 -53.27 -32.74
C ALA A 136 -35.73 -52.67 -33.28
N PRO A 137 -34.55 -53.10 -32.81
CA PRO A 137 -33.28 -52.65 -33.36
C PRO A 137 -33.18 -53.10 -34.83
N LEU A 138 -33.06 -52.14 -35.75
CA LEU A 138 -33.11 -52.37 -37.20
C LEU A 138 -31.88 -53.07 -37.80
N PHE A 139 -30.85 -53.41 -37.01
CA PHE A 139 -29.67 -54.09 -37.53
C PHE A 139 -29.08 -55.09 -36.51
N SER A 140 -29.62 -56.30 -36.49
CA SER A 140 -28.88 -57.49 -36.07
C SER A 140 -28.02 -57.95 -37.24
N ARG A 141 -26.77 -57.48 -37.30
CA ARG A 141 -25.76 -58.06 -38.19
C ARG A 141 -25.35 -59.41 -37.60
N GLN A 142 -25.91 -60.49 -38.16
CA GLN A 142 -25.42 -61.86 -37.98
C GLN A 142 -24.33 -62.18 -39.04
N PRO A 143 -23.50 -63.21 -38.80
CA PRO A 143 -22.04 -63.16 -38.78
C PRO A 143 -21.33 -62.92 -40.12
#